data_AF-A0A957PET6-F1
#
_entry.id   AF-A0A957PET6-F1
#
_cell.length_a   1.000
_cell.length_b   1.000
_cell.length_c   1.000
_cell.angle_alpha   90.00
_cell.angle_beta   90.00
_cell.angle_gamma   90.00
#
_symmetry.space_group_name_H-M   'P 1'
#
loop_
_entity.id
_entity.type
_entity.pdbx_description
1 polymer ?
#
loop_
_entity_poly.entity_id
_entity_poly.type
_entity_poly.pdbx_seq_one_letter_code
_entity_poly.pdbx_strand_id
1 'polypeptide(L)' 'LSLQGESTRAMRLAGAAAAMRDRLQIPLSPAEQNQLDQALTPARQALAEAAAAAWESGRALTLEEAMAEALGSAA' A
#
# COMPACT_ATOMS: atom_id res chain seq x y z
N LEU A 1 9.09 8.72 13.59
CA LEU A 1 8.45 7.48 13.11
C LEU A 1 9.56 6.47 12.82
N SER A 2 9.38 5.19 13.14
CA SER A 2 10.37 4.16 12.82
C SER A 2 10.28 3.77 11.34
N LEU A 3 11.39 3.37 10.72
CA LEU A 3 11.44 2.94 9.31
C LEU A 3 10.44 1.80 9.00
N GLN A 4 10.21 0.89 9.95
CA GLN A 4 9.21 -0.18 9.82
C GLN A 4 7.77 0.33 9.84
N GLY A 5 7.48 1.38 10.62
CA GLY A 5 6.14 1.99 10.66
C GLY A 5 5.79 2.64 9.32
N GLU A 6 6.74 3.40 8.74
CA GLU A 6 6.57 4.01 7.42
C GLU A 6 6.48 2.96 6.31
N SER A 7 7.26 1.88 6.40
CA SER A 7 7.20 0.77 5.45
C SER A 7 5.85 0.04 5.50
N THR A 8 5.32 -0.21 6.71
CA THR A 8 3.98 -0.83 6.89
C THR A 8 2.90 0.04 6.25
N ARG A 9 2.94 1.34 6.53
CA ARG A 9 1.99 2.32 5.97
C ARG A 9 2.07 2.37 4.44
N ALA A 10 3.28 2.37 3.86
CA ALA A 10 3.46 2.35 2.42
C ALA A 10 2.85 1.11 1.76
N MET A 11 3.07 -0.08 2.34
CA MET A 11 2.48 -1.33 1.84
C MET A 11 0.96 -1.34 1.96
N ARG A 12 0.40 -0.85 3.07
CA ARG A 12 -1.05 -0.76 3.27
C ARG A 12 -1.72 0.20 2.29
N LEU A 13 -1.16 1.41 2.11
CA LEU A 13 -1.69 2.38 1.15
C LEU A 13 -1.63 1.86 -0.30
N ALA A 14 -0.56 1.16 -0.66
CA ALA A 14 -0.46 0.56 -1.99
C ALA A 14 -1.46 -0.59 -2.19
N GLY A 15 -1.70 -1.43 -1.18
CA GLY A 15 -2.74 -2.45 -1.20
C GLY A 15 -4.14 -1.83 -1.35
N ALA A 16 -4.44 -0.75 -0.60
CA ALA A 16 -5.71 -0.04 -0.71
C ALA A 16 -5.93 0.52 -2.12
N ALA A 17 -4.93 1.20 -2.69
CA ALA A 17 -4.97 1.69 -4.06
C ALA A 17 -5.16 0.56 -5.09
N ALA A 18 -4.57 -0.61 -4.84
CA ALA A 18 -4.77 -1.79 -5.68
C ALA A 18 -6.22 -2.28 -5.67
N ALA A 19 -6.81 -2.44 -4.49
CA ALA A 19 -8.22 -2.83 -4.37
C ALA A 19 -9.17 -1.82 -5.04
N MET A 20 -8.87 -0.52 -4.99
CA MET A 20 -9.66 0.51 -5.67
C MET A 20 -9.61 0.37 -7.19
N ARG A 21 -8.40 0.19 -7.75
CA ARG A 21 -8.22 -0.05 -9.19
C ARG A 21 -8.94 -1.31 -9.67
N ASP A 22 -8.89 -2.39 -8.89
CA ASP A 22 -9.62 -3.63 -9.18
C ASP A 22 -11.13 -3.38 -9.21
N ARG A 23 -11.68 -2.69 -8.21
CA ARG A 23 -13.12 -2.35 -8.13
C ARG A 23 -13.57 -1.47 -9.29
N LEU A 24 -12.74 -0.52 -9.69
CA LEU A 24 -13.03 0.41 -10.78
C LEU A 24 -12.76 -0.19 -12.18
N GLN A 25 -12.13 -1.37 -12.26
CA GLN A 25 -11.67 -1.97 -13.51
C GLN A 25 -10.71 -1.05 -14.28
N ILE A 26 -9.85 -0.34 -13.55
CA ILE A 26 -8.83 0.56 -14.10
C ILE A 26 -7.45 0.00 -13.69
N PRO A 27 -6.95 -1.04 -14.39
CA PRO A 27 -5.63 -1.57 -14.10
C PRO A 27 -4.55 -0.54 -14.44
N LEU A 28 -3.42 -0.63 -13.75
CA LEU A 28 -2.22 0.11 -14.15
C LEU A 28 -1.71 -0.44 -15.49
N SER A 29 -1.17 0.44 -16.33
CA SER A 29 -0.35 0.00 -17.45
C SER A 29 0.89 -0.75 -16.96
N PRO A 30 1.53 -1.58 -17.80
CA PRO A 30 2.75 -2.30 -17.40
C PRO A 30 3.88 -1.37 -16.92
N ALA A 31 3.98 -0.16 -17.49
CA ALA A 31 4.98 0.82 -17.08
C ALA A 31 4.69 1.38 -15.68
N GLU A 32 3.44 1.71 -15.37
CA GLU A 32 3.03 2.20 -14.05
C GLU A 32 3.15 1.11 -12.97
N GLN A 33 2.80 -0.14 -13.31
CA GLN A 33 2.98 -1.27 -12.40
C GLN A 33 4.47 -1.47 -12.05
N ASN A 34 5.36 -1.42 -13.05
CA ASN A 34 6.81 -1.50 -12.81
C ASN A 34 7.34 -0.35 -11.94
N GLN A 35 6.83 0.88 -12.14
CA GLN A 35 7.21 2.01 -11.29
C GLN A 35 6.75 1.82 -9.85
N LEU A 36 5.51 1.35 -9.64
CA LEU A 36 4.97 1.04 -8.32
C LEU A 36 5.81 -0.05 -7.62
N ASP A 37 6.16 -1.11 -8.34
CA ASP A 37 6.93 -2.21 -7.77
C ASP A 37 8.35 -1.80 -7.36
N GLN A 38 8.99 -0.94 -8.15
CA GLN A 38 10.28 -0.35 -7.80
C GLN A 38 10.16 0.55 -6.57
N ALA A 39 9.14 1.42 -6.52
CA ALA A 39 8.91 2.31 -5.38
C ALA A 39 8.65 1.57 -4.06
N LEU A 40 8.02 0.39 -4.12
CA LEU A 40 7.73 -0.44 -2.93
C LEU A 40 8.88 -1.36 -2.52
N THR A 41 9.94 -1.49 -3.32
CA THR A 41 11.07 -2.38 -3.01
C THR A 41 11.69 -2.12 -1.63
N PRO A 42 11.97 -0.86 -1.21
CA PRO A 42 12.51 -0.59 0.12
C PRO A 42 11.57 -1.02 1.25
N ALA A 43 10.26 -0.78 1.10
CA ALA A 43 9.27 -1.15 2.11
C ALA A 43 9.13 -2.68 2.22
N ARG A 44 9.16 -3.40 1.09
CA ARG A 44 9.17 -4.88 1.08
C ARG A 44 10.42 -5.42 1.77
N GLN A 45 11.59 -4.84 1.51
CA GLN A 45 12.85 -5.26 2.15
C GLN A 45 12.85 -5.00 3.66
N ALA A 46 12.34 -3.84 4.10
CA ALA A 46 12.28 -3.48 5.51
C ALA A 46 11.32 -4.34 6.34
N LEU A 47 10.25 -4.84 5.72
CA LEU A 47 9.22 -5.65 6.38
C LEU A 47 9.42 -7.16 6.23
N ALA A 48 10.17 -7.60 5.22
CA ALA A 48 10.34 -9.02 4.88
C ALA A 48 8.98 -9.75 4.82
N GLU A 49 8.81 -10.80 5.62
CA GLU A 49 7.58 -11.61 5.70
C GLU A 49 6.32 -10.80 6.04
N ALA A 50 6.46 -9.68 6.75
CA ALA A 50 5.32 -8.83 7.12
C ALA A 50 4.78 -7.99 5.93
N ALA A 51 5.52 -7.91 4.82
CA ALA A 51 5.12 -7.10 3.66
C ALA A 51 3.81 -7.60 3.03
N ALA A 52 3.65 -8.91 2.89
CA ALA A 52 2.44 -9.51 2.31
C ALA A 52 1.21 -9.29 3.21
N ALA A 53 1.37 -9.43 4.52
CA ALA A 53 0.29 -9.15 5.48
C ALA A 53 -0.11 -7.67 5.47
N ALA A 54 0.87 -6.75 5.41
CA ALA A 54 0.60 -5.31 5.31
C ALA A 54 -0.13 -4.95 4.01
N TRP A 55 0.26 -5.57 2.89
CA TRP A 55 -0.45 -5.41 1.62
C TRP A 55 -1.91 -5.86 1.70
N GLU A 56 -2.17 -7.07 2.22
CA GLU A 56 -3.54 -7.59 2.31
C GLU A 56 -4.39 -6.80 3.30
N SER A 57 -3.81 -6.38 4.42
CA SER A 57 -4.47 -5.45 5.35
C SER A 57 -4.85 -4.13 4.67
N GLY A 58 -4.01 -3.65 3.75
CA GLY A 58 -4.30 -2.49 2.92
C GLY A 58 -5.47 -2.71 1.95
N ARG A 59 -5.50 -3.87 1.28
CA ARG A 59 -6.59 -4.23 0.35
C ARG A 59 -7.97 -4.29 1.02
N ALA A 60 -8.00 -4.59 2.32
CA ALA A 60 -9.22 -4.62 3.11
C ALA A 60 -9.78 -3.23 3.47
N LEU A 61 -8.99 -2.15 3.32
CA LEU A 61 -9.42 -0.81 3.72
C LEU A 61 -10.56 -0.26 2.85
N THR A 62 -11.43 0.52 3.48
CA THR A 62 -12.34 1.44 2.77
C THR A 62 -11.58 2.63 2.22
N LEU A 63 -12.25 3.44 1.37
CA LEU A 63 -11.66 4.68 0.87
C LEU A 63 -11.39 5.67 2.01
N GLU A 64 -12.31 5.78 2.95
CA GLU A 64 -12.21 6.67 4.11
C GLU A 64 -11.04 6.26 5.02
N GLU A 65 -10.87 4.96 5.28
CA GLU A 65 -9.77 4.44 6.08
C GLU A 65 -8.41 4.66 5.39
N ALA A 66 -8.33 4.41 4.08
CA ALA A 66 -7.13 4.66 3.31
C ALA A 66 -6.75 6.16 3.29
N MET A 67 -7.75 7.05 3.21
CA MET A 67 -7.54 8.50 3.29
C MET A 67 -7.05 8.92 4.68
N ALA A 68 -7.66 8.41 5.76
CA ALA A 68 -7.22 8.68 7.13
C ALA A 68 -5.76 8.21 7.35
N GLU A 69 -5.43 7.02 6.85
CA GLU A 69 -4.07 6.48 6.91
C GLU A 69 -3.09 7.33 6.10
N ALA A 70 -3.48 7.84 4.92
CA ALA A 70 -2.67 8.72 4.07
C ALA A 70 -2.45 10.13 4.66
N LEU A 71 -3.39 10.62 5.46
CA LEU A 71 -3.28 11.90 6.16
C LEU A 71 -2.52 11.78 7.49
N GLY A 72 -2.26 10.56 7.95
CA GLY A 72 -1.59 10.32 9.23
C GLY A 72 -2.50 10.57 10.43
N SER A 73 -3.81 10.68 10.21
CA SER A 73 -4.84 10.81 11.23
C SER A 73 -5.43 9.44 11.60
N ALA A 74 -4.58 8.43 11.72
CA ALA A 74 -4.99 7.17 12.31
C ALA A 74 -5.13 7.40 13.83
N ALA A 75 -6.36 7.25 14.32
CA ALA A 75 -6.69 7.30 15.75
C ALA A 75 -5.92 6.24 16.55
#